data_AF-A0A7C1YMU7-F1
#
_entry.id   AF-A0A7C1YMU7-F1
#
_cell.length_a   1.000
_cell.length_b   1.000
_cell.length_c   1.000
_cell.angle_alpha   90.00
_cell.angle_beta   90.00
_cell.angle_gamma   90.00
#
_symmetry.space_group_name_H-M   'P 1'
#
loop_
_entity.id
_entity.type
_entity.pdbx_description
1 polymer ?
#
loop_
_entity_poly.entity_id
_entity_poly.type
_entity_poly.pdbx_seq_one_letter_code
_entity_poly.pdbx_strand_id
1 'polypeptide(L)' 'MTGLKIKKIPDRTPVKITLSLPPEIHSDLLIYAEIYQREHGCAETPQILAVQMITAFIQSDSGFRKAKQLMPEKENAV' A
#
# COMPACT_ATOMS: atom_id res chain seq x y z
N MET A 1 -28.90 -28.27 1.14
CA MET A 1 -27.78 -27.78 0.30
C MET A 1 -26.95 -26.84 1.15
N THR A 2 -25.85 -27.34 1.70
CA THR A 2 -25.00 -26.63 2.67
C THR A 2 -24.04 -25.69 1.93
N GLY A 3 -24.36 -24.40 1.90
CA GLY A 3 -23.45 -23.38 1.38
C GLY A 3 -22.16 -23.30 2.20
N LEU A 4 -21.02 -23.22 1.53
CA LEU A 4 -19.71 -23.02 2.15
C LEU A 4 -19.74 -21.74 3.01
N LYS A 5 -19.35 -21.85 4.29
CA LYS A 5 -19.22 -20.70 5.21
C LYS A 5 -18.05 -19.78 4.84
N ILE A 6 -17.14 -20.27 4.01
CA ILE A 6 -15.99 -19.52 3.53
C ILE A 6 -16.41 -18.78 2.27
N LYS A 7 -16.53 -17.46 2.37
CA LYS A 7 -16.68 -16.56 1.22
C LYS A 7 -15.42 -16.66 0.35
N LYS A 8 -15.55 -16.35 -0.94
CA LYS A 8 -14.42 -16.27 -1.89
C LYS A 8 -13.26 -15.49 -1.25
N ILE A 9 -12.07 -16.09 -1.24
CA ILE A 9 -10.86 -15.45 -0.73
C ILE A 9 -10.63 -14.19 -1.60
N PRO A 10 -10.38 -13.02 -1.00
CA PRO A 10 -10.10 -11.82 -1.77
C PRO A 10 -8.87 -12.06 -2.65
N ASP A 11 -8.89 -11.52 -3.86
CA ASP A 11 -7.71 -11.57 -4.72
C ASP A 11 -6.56 -10.84 -4.01
N ARG A 12 -5.45 -11.56 -3.81
CA ARG A 12 -4.23 -11.05 -3.18
C ARG A 12 -3.09 -10.97 -4.18
N THR A 13 -3.37 -11.12 -5.47
CA THR A 13 -2.36 -11.03 -6.52
C THR A 13 -1.72 -9.63 -6.46
N PRO A 14 -0.40 -9.54 -6.20
CA PRO A 14 0.27 -8.24 -6.15
C PRO A 14 0.20 -7.56 -7.52
N VAL A 15 -0.31 -6.33 -7.55
CA VAL A 15 -0.30 -5.50 -8.76
C VAL A 15 0.98 -4.65 -8.76
N LYS A 16 1.77 -4.75 -9.82
CA LYS A 16 2.95 -3.88 -10.00
C LYS A 16 2.51 -2.54 -10.60
N ILE A 17 2.86 -1.45 -9.93
CA ILE A 17 2.64 -0.09 -10.39
C ILE A 17 4.01 0.58 -10.56
N THR A 18 4.26 1.17 -11.73
CA THR A 18 5.44 2.01 -11.97
C THR A 18 5.12 3.45 -11.63
N LEU A 19 5.88 4.06 -10.72
CA LEU A 19 5.71 5.44 -10.28
C LEU A 19 6.90 6.28 -10.74
N SER A 20 6.63 7.51 -11.17
CA SER A 20 7.68 8.52 -11.38
C SER A 20 7.67 9.47 -10.18
N LEU A 21 8.80 9.56 -9.48
CA LEU A 21 8.95 10.41 -8.31
C LEU A 21 9.76 11.66 -8.69
N PRO A 22 9.44 12.83 -8.13
CA PRO A 22 10.33 13.98 -8.18
C PRO A 22 11.70 13.65 -7.58
N PRO A 23 12.80 14.22 -8.10
CA PRO A 23 14.16 13.93 -7.62
C PRO A 23 14.33 14.13 -6.12
N GLU A 24 13.73 15.18 -5.55
CA GLU A 24 13.77 15.49 -4.13
C GLU A 24 13.15 14.38 -3.27
N ILE A 25 12.02 13.83 -3.69
CA ILE A 25 11.35 12.73 -2.97
C ILE A 25 12.18 11.46 -3.04
N HIS A 26 12.83 11.19 -4.18
CA HIS A 26 13.73 10.05 -4.31
C HIS A 26 14.92 10.17 -3.36
N SER A 27 15.55 11.36 -3.28
CA SER A 27 16.64 11.63 -2.35
C SER A 27 16.22 11.48 -0.88
N ASP A 28 15.06 12.03 -0.50
CA ASP A 28 14.53 11.89 0.85
C ASP A 28 14.25 10.44 1.22
N LEU A 29 13.76 9.64 0.27
CA LEU A 29 13.47 8.22 0.48
C LEU A 29 14.74 7.38 0.67
N LEU A 30 15.85 7.75 0.01
CA LEU A 30 17.16 7.14 0.26
C LEU A 30 17.65 7.45 1.67
N ILE A 31 17.56 8.72 2.10
CA ILE A 31 17.91 9.12 3.47
C ILE A 31 17.04 8.37 4.48
N TYR A 32 15.74 8.26 4.22
CA TYR A 32 14.84 7.50 5.07
C TYR A 32 15.25 6.03 5.19
N ALA A 33 15.68 5.39 4.09
CA ALA A 33 16.18 4.02 4.12
C ALA A 33 17.44 3.86 4.99
N GLU A 34 18.36 4.84 4.95
CA GLU A 34 19.53 4.86 5.82
C GLU A 34 19.15 4.99 7.31
N ILE A 35 18.20 5.88 7.62
CA ILE A 35 17.71 6.06 9.00
C ILE A 35 17.04 4.77 9.47
N TYR A 36 16.15 4.21 8.67
CA TYR A 36 15.46 2.95 8.96
C TYR A 36 16.45 1.82 9.27
N GLN A 37 17.50 1.69 8.46
CA GLN A 37 18.54 0.68 8.70
C GLN A 37 19.27 0.91 10.03
N ARG A 38 19.58 2.15 10.38
CA ARG A 38 20.24 2.48 11.65
C ARG A 38 19.36 2.17 12.85
N GLU A 39 18.05 2.40 12.74
CA GLU A 39 17.10 2.18 13.84
C GLU A 39 16.72 0.71 14.02
N HIS A 40 16.52 -0.03 12.92
CA HIS A 40 16.00 -1.40 12.95
C HIS A 40 17.04 -2.48 12.70
N GLY A 41 18.25 -2.10 12.27
CA GLY A 41 19.33 -3.04 11.94
C GLY A 41 19.09 -3.83 10.64
N CYS A 42 17.99 -3.58 9.94
CA CYS A 42 17.67 -4.18 8.64
C CYS A 42 17.63 -3.11 7.55
N ALA A 43 18.38 -3.34 6.47
CA ALA A 43 18.30 -2.50 5.29
C ALA A 43 17.06 -2.88 4.48
N GLU A 44 16.24 -1.88 4.17
CA GLU A 44 15.11 -2.03 3.24
C GLU A 44 15.32 -1.13 2.03
N THR A 45 14.78 -1.58 0.90
CA THR A 45 14.88 -0.77 -0.32
C THR A 45 13.91 0.42 -0.25
N PRO A 46 14.26 1.58 -0.87
CA PRO A 46 13.36 2.72 -1.02
C PRO A 46 11.97 2.32 -1.52
N GLN A 47 11.89 1.38 -2.46
CA GLN A 47 10.66 0.90 -3.07
C GLN A 47 9.76 0.19 -2.06
N ILE A 48 10.33 -0.67 -1.19
CA ILE A 48 9.58 -1.37 -0.15
C ILE A 48 9.06 -0.36 0.87
N LEU A 49 9.90 0.60 1.27
CA LEU A 49 9.52 1.66 2.21
C LEU A 49 8.38 2.52 1.64
N ALA A 50 8.44 2.89 0.36
CA ALA A 50 7.36 3.63 -0.30
C ALA A 50 6.05 2.84 -0.30
N VAL A 51 6.07 1.55 -0.62
CA VAL A 51 4.87 0.69 -0.57
C VAL A 51 4.30 0.64 0.85
N GLN A 52 5.16 0.51 1.87
CA GLN A 52 4.73 0.51 3.27
C GLN A 52 4.15 1.86 3.70
N MET A 53 4.77 2.98 3.32
CA MET A 53 4.28 4.32 3.60
C MET A 53 2.91 4.58 2.96
N ILE A 54 2.74 4.23 1.68
CA ILE A 54 1.46 4.37 0.97
C ILE A 54 0.39 3.50 1.65
N THR A 55 0.74 2.28 2.02
CA THR A 55 -0.17 1.36 2.71
C THR A 55 -0.63 1.94 4.06
N ALA A 56 0.32 2.42 4.87
CA ALA A 56 0.04 3.03 6.17
C ALA A 56 -0.81 4.30 6.04
N PHE A 57 -0.55 5.13 5.01
CA PHE A 57 -1.32 6.32 4.73
C PHE A 57 -2.78 5.99 4.42
N ILE A 58 -3.03 5.07 3.47
CA ILE A 58 -4.39 4.66 3.09
C ILE A 58 -5.17 4.06 4.27
N GLN A 59 -4.49 3.29 5.13
CA GLN A 59 -5.12 2.68 6.32
C GLN A 59 -5.44 3.69 7.42
N SER A 60 -4.60 4.71 7.59
CA SER A 60 -4.75 5.72 8.64
C SER A 60 -5.69 6.87 8.26
N ASP A 61 -5.88 7.15 6.97
CA ASP A 61 -6.78 8.21 6.49
C ASP A 61 -8.26 7.87 6.74
N SER A 62 -8.80 8.39 7.84
CA SER A 62 -10.20 8.21 8.20
C SER A 62 -11.19 8.85 7.21
N GLY A 63 -10.81 9.93 6.54
CA GLY A 63 -11.61 10.61 5.53
C GLY A 63 -11.75 9.74 4.30
N PHE A 64 -10.63 9.20 3.82
CA PHE A 64 -10.59 8.22 2.74
C PHE A 64 -11.44 6.98 3.07
N ARG A 65 -11.31 6.41 4.27
CA ARG A 65 -12.10 5.22 4.66
C ARG A 65 -13.61 5.48 4.63
N LYS A 66 -14.07 6.65 5.10
CA LYS A 66 -15.49 7.02 5.04
C LYS A 66 -15.96 7.20 3.60
N ALA A 67 -15.18 7.92 2.78
CA ALA A 67 -15.49 8.11 1.36
C ALA A 67 -15.55 6.77 0.61
N LYS A 68 -14.60 5.86 0.87
CA LYS A 68 -14.56 4.52 0.27
C LYS A 68 -15.82 3.69 0.54
N GLN A 69 -16.42 3.82 1.74
CA GLN A 69 -17.68 3.14 2.06
C GLN A 69 -18.90 3.71 1.33
N LEU A 70 -18.86 4.99 0.99
CA LEU A 70 -19.92 5.69 0.27
C LEU A 70 -19.79 5.53 -1.25
N MET A 71 -18.63 5.08 -1.74
CA MET A 71 -18.44 4.78 -3.15
C MET A 71 -19.13 3.46 -3.49
N PRO A 72 -20.10 3.44 -4.43
CA PRO A 72 -20.68 2.19 -4.90
C PRO A 72 -19.56 1.34 -5.51
N GLU A 73 -19.54 0.05 -5.17
CA GLU A 73 -18.60 -0.90 -5.73
C GLU A 73 -18.79 -0.92 -7.25
N LYS A 74 -17.88 -0.25 -7.98
CA LYS A 74 -17.79 -0.49 -9.42
C LYS A 74 -17.29 -1.91 -9.55
N GLU A 75 -18.20 -2.81 -9.89
CA GLU A 75 -17.90 -4.14 -10.38
C GLU A 75 -16.77 -4.00 -11.41
N ASN A 76 -15.60 -4.52 -11.04
CA ASN A 76 -14.38 -4.38 -11.80
C ASN A 76 -14.57 -5.19 -13.09
N ALA A 77 -15.11 -4.53 -14.12
CA ALA A 77 -15.27 -5.10 -15.44
C ALA A 77 -13.88 -5.20 -16.10
N VAL A 78 -13.50 -6.46 -16.31
CA VAL A 78 -12.45 -6.98 -17.21
C VAL A 78 -11.03 -6.90 -16.69
#